data_AF-A0A958G7M3-F1
#
_entry.id   AF-A0A958G7M3-F1
#
_cell.length_a   1.000
_cell.length_b   1.000
_cell.length_c   1.000
_cell.angle_alpha   90.00
_cell.angle_beta   90.00
_cell.angle_gamma   90.00
#
_symmetry.space_group_name_H-M   'P 1'
#
loop_
_entity.id
_entity.type
_entity.pdbx_description
1 polymer ?
#
loop_
_entity_poly.entity_id
_entity_poly.type
_entity_poly.pdbx_seq_one_letter_code
_entity_poly.pdbx_strand_id
1 'polypeptide(L)'
;DYDWLHLHHEDFTGQYGKFYSAFRNAAWYLEEVRVNEAMAAKLGYPNVSEMKKAVARTIRNYVEGGGFVFAMCSATDALDIALSAEGVDIVDTPFDGDPPQPDFQQKLDYGKTLAFENYKLYTDPNLYEFADIDIPPSFAPRIRDPETDYFNLFEFSAKYDPVPTMLTQNHVSVVKGFMGQTTMFNRNLIKPHVVIMGEVSGTDEVRYIHGNLGKGTFTFYGGHDPEDYTHAVGDPPTQLELHKNSPGYRLILNNILFPAAKKKKLKT
;
A
#
# COMPACT_ATOMS: atom_id res chain seq x y z
N ASP A 1 18.73 3.56 -13.11
CA ASP A 1 19.03 2.72 -11.93
C ASP A 1 18.49 3.38 -10.69
N TYR A 2 17.64 2.68 -9.93
CA TYR A 2 17.05 3.14 -8.67
C TYR A 2 17.49 2.19 -7.55
N ASP A 3 18.00 2.73 -6.44
CA ASP A 3 18.46 1.94 -5.30
C ASP A 3 17.30 1.32 -4.51
N TRP A 4 16.17 2.03 -4.44
CA TRP A 4 14.94 1.63 -3.78
C TRP A 4 13.76 2.46 -4.30
N LEU A 5 12.53 2.03 -4.00
CA LEU A 5 11.30 2.70 -4.41
C LEU A 5 10.38 2.94 -3.21
N HIS A 6 9.88 4.16 -3.07
CA HIS A 6 8.77 4.48 -2.18
C HIS A 6 7.48 4.67 -2.98
N LEU A 7 6.40 4.05 -2.54
CA LEU A 7 5.07 4.22 -3.13
C LEU A 7 4.12 4.76 -2.06
N HIS A 8 3.41 5.84 -2.38
CA HIS A 8 2.45 6.45 -1.46
C HIS A 8 1.27 6.97 -2.28
N HIS A 9 0.06 6.51 -1.98
CA HIS A 9 -1.20 6.87 -2.67
C HIS A 9 -1.28 6.50 -4.17
N GLU A 10 -0.30 5.77 -4.69
CA GLU A 10 -0.30 5.39 -6.10
C GLU A 10 -1.38 4.34 -6.39
N ASP A 11 -2.29 4.64 -7.31
CA ASP A 11 -3.27 3.69 -7.82
C ASP A 11 -2.74 2.97 -9.07
N PHE A 12 -2.44 1.68 -8.90
CA PHE A 12 -2.00 0.79 -9.98
C PHE A 12 -3.15 0.10 -10.74
N THR A 13 -4.40 0.29 -10.32
CA THR A 13 -5.57 -0.36 -10.93
C THR A 13 -6.14 0.42 -12.11
N GLY A 14 -5.93 1.75 -12.13
CA GLY A 14 -6.47 2.67 -13.14
C GLY A 14 -7.84 3.25 -12.78
N GLN A 15 -8.22 3.22 -11.50
CA GLN A 15 -9.50 3.76 -10.97
C GLN A 15 -9.33 5.14 -10.31
N TYR A 16 -8.23 5.85 -10.61
CA TYR A 16 -7.90 7.20 -10.15
C TYR A 16 -8.06 7.38 -8.63
N GLY A 17 -7.51 6.44 -7.86
CA GLY A 17 -7.53 6.47 -6.39
C GLY A 17 -8.93 6.30 -5.78
N LYS A 18 -9.91 5.82 -6.57
CA LYS A 18 -11.33 5.72 -6.19
C LYS A 18 -11.92 7.01 -5.61
N PHE A 19 -11.44 8.15 -6.10
CA PHE A 19 -11.93 9.47 -5.70
C PHE A 19 -13.23 9.89 -6.40
N TYR A 20 -13.80 9.06 -7.28
CA TYR A 20 -14.94 9.39 -8.14
C TYR A 20 -16.17 9.90 -7.36
N SER A 21 -16.58 9.22 -6.29
CA SER A 21 -17.76 9.57 -5.50
C SER A 21 -17.73 11.01 -4.99
N ALA A 22 -16.60 11.39 -4.38
CA ALA A 22 -16.43 12.67 -3.71
C ALA A 22 -15.92 13.78 -4.66
N PHE A 23 -15.13 13.43 -5.68
CA PHE A 23 -14.31 14.39 -6.41
C PHE A 23 -14.41 14.32 -7.94
N ARG A 24 -15.34 13.54 -8.54
CA ARG A 24 -15.48 13.45 -10.01
C ARG A 24 -15.60 14.79 -10.75
N ASN A 25 -16.08 15.84 -10.08
CA ASN A 25 -16.22 17.19 -10.66
C ASN A 25 -15.12 18.17 -10.21
N ALA A 26 -14.17 17.74 -9.38
CA ALA A 26 -13.08 18.57 -8.91
C ALA A 26 -12.06 18.78 -10.04
N ALA A 27 -11.54 20.01 -10.17
CA ALA A 27 -10.62 20.36 -11.25
C ALA A 27 -9.33 19.52 -11.22
N TRP A 28 -8.81 19.22 -10.03
CA TRP A 28 -7.61 18.39 -9.87
C TRP A 28 -7.85 16.94 -10.30
N TYR A 29 -9.05 16.39 -10.03
CA TYR A 29 -9.40 15.02 -10.40
C TYR A 29 -9.55 14.90 -11.91
N LEU A 30 -10.27 15.84 -12.53
CA LEU A 30 -10.42 15.89 -14.00
C LEU A 30 -9.06 16.02 -14.70
N GLU A 31 -8.13 16.79 -14.13
CA GLU A 31 -6.77 16.89 -14.66
C GLU A 31 -5.97 15.60 -14.47
N GLU A 32 -6.09 14.94 -13.31
CA GLU A 32 -5.46 13.63 -13.05
C GLU A 32 -5.91 12.58 -14.08
N VAL A 33 -7.21 12.49 -14.34
CA VAL A 33 -7.77 11.60 -15.37
C VAL A 33 -7.15 11.94 -16.74
N ARG A 34 -7.23 13.20 -17.15
CA ARG A 34 -6.71 13.67 -18.46
C ARG A 34 -5.22 13.37 -18.64
N VAL A 35 -4.41 13.58 -17.59
CA VAL A 35 -2.96 13.36 -17.63
C VAL A 35 -2.64 11.86 -17.74
N ASN A 36 -3.34 11.01 -16.99
CA ASN A 36 -3.13 9.56 -17.06
C ASN A 36 -3.58 8.98 -18.41
N GLU A 37 -4.73 9.40 -18.94
CA GLU A 37 -5.19 8.99 -20.28
C GLU A 37 -4.22 9.42 -21.38
N ALA A 38 -3.75 10.67 -21.34
CA ALA A 38 -2.77 11.18 -22.29
C ALA A 38 -1.44 10.42 -22.19
N MET A 39 -1.02 10.04 -20.99
CA MET A 39 0.18 9.23 -20.78
C MET A 39 0.02 7.82 -21.35
N ALA A 40 -1.11 7.16 -21.08
CA ALA A 40 -1.42 5.83 -21.61
C ALA A 40 -1.37 5.83 -23.15
N ALA A 41 -2.04 6.79 -23.77
CA ALA A 41 -2.02 6.97 -25.23
C ALA A 41 -0.60 7.24 -25.76
N LYS A 42 0.17 8.13 -25.11
CA LYS A 42 1.55 8.46 -25.50
C LYS A 42 2.49 7.25 -25.43
N LEU A 43 2.29 6.37 -24.45
CA LEU A 43 3.08 5.15 -24.26
C LEU A 43 2.56 3.97 -25.07
N GLY A 44 1.44 4.12 -25.80
CA GLY A 44 0.87 3.09 -26.66
C GLY A 44 0.04 2.03 -25.92
N TYR A 45 -0.43 2.32 -24.71
CA TYR A 45 -1.36 1.46 -23.99
C TYR A 45 -2.82 1.76 -24.39
N PRO A 46 -3.70 0.75 -24.38
CA PRO A 46 -5.11 0.94 -24.77
C PRO A 46 -5.89 1.79 -23.75
N ASN A 47 -5.57 1.68 -22.46
CA ASN A 47 -6.19 2.46 -21.39
C ASN A 47 -5.22 2.62 -20.20
N VAL A 48 -5.65 3.38 -19.18
CA VAL A 48 -4.85 3.64 -17.97
C VAL A 48 -4.63 2.36 -17.15
N SER A 49 -5.64 1.49 -17.04
CA SER A 49 -5.52 0.23 -16.29
C SER A 49 -4.37 -0.64 -16.82
N GLU A 50 -4.29 -0.84 -18.14
CA GLU A 50 -3.22 -1.64 -18.75
C GLU A 50 -1.83 -0.99 -18.62
N MET A 51 -1.76 0.34 -18.73
CA MET A 51 -0.52 1.07 -18.43
C MET A 51 -0.07 0.84 -16.99
N LYS A 52 -0.99 1.00 -16.02
CA LYS A 52 -0.67 0.87 -14.59
C LYS A 52 -0.33 -0.57 -14.20
N LYS A 53 -1.01 -1.58 -14.76
CA LYS A 53 -0.62 -3.01 -14.63
C LYS A 53 0.79 -3.25 -15.16
N ALA A 54 1.19 -2.61 -16.27
CA ALA A 54 2.56 -2.72 -16.78
C ALA A 54 3.60 -2.12 -15.81
N VAL A 55 3.28 -0.99 -15.18
CA VAL A 55 4.11 -0.41 -14.11
C VAL A 55 4.20 -1.35 -12.91
N ALA A 56 3.07 -1.90 -12.43
CA ALA A 56 3.04 -2.86 -11.33
C ALA A 56 3.94 -4.08 -11.59
N ARG A 57 3.88 -4.66 -12.80
CA ARG A 57 4.77 -5.76 -13.22
C ARG A 57 6.24 -5.35 -13.21
N THR A 58 6.54 -4.13 -13.66
CA THR A 58 7.91 -3.60 -13.65
C THR A 58 8.44 -3.47 -12.22
N ILE A 59 7.62 -3.00 -11.29
CA ILE A 59 7.95 -2.91 -9.86
C ILE A 59 8.16 -4.31 -9.26
N ARG A 60 7.27 -5.26 -9.55
CA ARG A 60 7.43 -6.66 -9.10
C ARG A 60 8.75 -7.26 -9.61
N ASN A 61 9.07 -7.07 -10.89
CA ASN A 61 10.33 -7.55 -11.48
C ASN A 61 11.55 -6.87 -10.85
N TYR A 62 11.44 -5.59 -10.48
CA TYR A 62 12.47 -4.87 -9.75
C TYR A 62 12.72 -5.50 -8.37
N VAL A 63 11.67 -5.81 -7.60
CA VAL A 63 11.80 -6.52 -6.31
C VAL A 63 12.42 -7.90 -6.55
N GLU A 64 11.88 -8.69 -7.48
CA GLU A 64 12.40 -10.03 -7.80
C GLU A 64 13.90 -10.02 -8.16
N GLY A 65 14.35 -8.95 -8.85
CA GLY A 65 15.74 -8.72 -9.25
C GLY A 65 16.69 -8.31 -8.12
N GLY A 66 16.19 -8.02 -6.91
CA GLY A 66 17.01 -7.56 -5.78
C GLY A 66 16.66 -6.16 -5.25
N GLY A 67 15.65 -5.52 -5.82
CA GLY A 67 15.18 -4.21 -5.41
C GLY A 67 14.46 -4.21 -4.06
N PHE A 68 14.34 -3.02 -3.47
CA PHE A 68 13.54 -2.79 -2.27
C PHE A 68 12.38 -1.83 -2.55
N VAL A 69 11.17 -2.24 -2.19
CA VAL A 69 9.96 -1.41 -2.29
C VAL A 69 9.38 -1.17 -0.90
N PHE A 70 9.11 0.08 -0.58
CA PHE A 70 8.33 0.48 0.59
C PHE A 70 7.04 1.16 0.14
N ALA A 71 5.89 0.51 0.35
CA ALA A 71 4.58 1.03 -0.04
C ALA A 71 3.73 1.38 1.18
N MET A 72 2.96 2.46 1.06
CA MET A 72 2.08 2.96 2.10
C MET A 72 0.69 3.31 1.58
N CYS A 73 -0.28 3.27 2.49
CA CYS A 73 -1.67 3.64 2.23
C CYS A 73 -2.21 2.82 1.03
N SER A 74 -3.01 3.38 0.12
CA SER A 74 -3.60 2.62 -1.01
C SER A 74 -2.61 1.95 -1.95
N ALA A 75 -1.34 2.40 -1.98
CA ALA A 75 -0.35 1.84 -2.89
C ALA A 75 0.01 0.38 -2.56
N THR A 76 -0.26 -0.09 -1.34
CA THR A 76 -0.05 -1.49 -0.94
C THR A 76 -0.99 -2.41 -1.69
N ASP A 77 -2.29 -2.11 -1.61
CA ASP A 77 -3.36 -2.96 -2.08
C ASP A 77 -3.47 -2.85 -3.60
N ALA A 78 -3.41 -1.62 -4.11
CA ALA A 78 -3.51 -1.34 -5.53
C ALA A 78 -2.42 -2.06 -6.32
N LEU A 79 -1.20 -2.15 -5.78
CA LEU A 79 -0.09 -2.87 -6.42
C LEU A 79 -0.42 -4.36 -6.57
N ASP A 80 -0.85 -5.01 -5.51
CA ASP A 80 -1.20 -6.43 -5.53
C ASP A 80 -2.47 -6.71 -6.37
N ILE A 81 -3.43 -5.79 -6.38
CA ILE A 81 -4.63 -5.88 -7.24
C ILE A 81 -4.25 -5.80 -8.71
N ALA A 82 -3.39 -4.85 -9.09
CA ALA A 82 -2.93 -4.72 -10.47
C ALA A 82 -2.12 -5.95 -10.92
N LEU A 83 -1.34 -6.56 -10.03
CA LEU A 83 -0.59 -7.78 -10.31
C LEU A 83 -1.49 -8.99 -10.52
N SER A 84 -2.51 -9.19 -9.67
CA SER A 84 -3.42 -10.33 -9.81
C SER A 84 -4.36 -10.18 -11.02
N ALA A 85 -4.71 -8.96 -11.38
CA ALA A 85 -5.59 -8.62 -12.49
C ALA A 85 -4.84 -8.47 -13.84
N GLU A 86 -3.61 -8.97 -13.96
CA GLU A 86 -2.90 -8.95 -15.24
C GLU A 86 -3.67 -9.73 -16.32
N GLY A 87 -4.08 -9.03 -17.38
CA GLY A 87 -4.90 -9.61 -18.46
C GLY A 87 -6.37 -9.79 -18.10
N VAL A 88 -6.81 -9.25 -16.97
CA VAL A 88 -8.20 -9.24 -16.51
C VAL A 88 -8.65 -7.80 -16.38
N ASP A 89 -9.72 -7.45 -17.07
CA ASP A 89 -10.36 -6.16 -16.84
C ASP A 89 -11.25 -6.21 -15.58
N ILE A 90 -10.99 -5.26 -14.68
CA ILE A 90 -11.61 -5.12 -13.34
C ILE A 90 -12.18 -3.72 -13.13
N VAL A 91 -12.04 -2.82 -14.10
CA VAL A 91 -12.35 -1.40 -13.97
C VAL A 91 -13.78 -1.18 -14.48
N ASP A 92 -14.54 -0.34 -13.77
CA ASP A 92 -15.93 -0.06 -14.13
C ASP A 92 -16.07 1.18 -15.00
N THR A 93 -17.19 1.23 -15.71
CA THR A 93 -17.60 2.20 -16.73
C THR A 93 -17.26 3.65 -16.41
N PRO A 94 -17.40 4.17 -15.16
CA PRO A 94 -17.09 5.57 -14.88
C PRO A 94 -15.61 5.93 -15.03
N PHE A 95 -14.71 4.95 -15.10
CA PHE A 95 -13.27 5.15 -15.13
C PHE A 95 -12.66 4.99 -16.53
N ASP A 96 -13.10 4.00 -17.31
CA ASP A 96 -12.56 3.72 -18.66
C ASP A 96 -13.63 3.47 -19.75
N GLY A 97 -14.91 3.46 -19.39
CA GLY A 97 -16.02 3.52 -20.35
C GLY A 97 -16.68 2.19 -20.70
N ASP A 98 -16.20 1.06 -20.18
CA ASP A 98 -16.80 -0.26 -20.33
C ASP A 98 -16.99 -0.99 -18.98
N PRO A 99 -17.96 -1.93 -18.88
CA PRO A 99 -18.15 -2.67 -17.65
C PRO A 99 -17.01 -3.68 -17.44
N PRO A 100 -16.66 -4.01 -16.18
CA PRO A 100 -15.63 -4.98 -15.89
C PRO A 100 -15.92 -6.32 -16.57
N GLN A 101 -14.87 -7.02 -16.98
CA GLN A 101 -15.00 -8.34 -17.59
C GLN A 101 -15.85 -9.30 -16.73
N PRO A 102 -16.82 -10.05 -17.32
CA PRO A 102 -17.53 -11.09 -16.60
C PRO A 102 -16.59 -12.10 -15.94
N ASP A 103 -16.94 -12.51 -14.72
CA ASP A 103 -16.19 -13.44 -13.89
C ASP A 103 -14.74 -12.99 -13.62
N PHE A 104 -14.47 -11.67 -13.57
CA PHE A 104 -13.13 -11.14 -13.29
C PHE A 104 -12.55 -11.70 -11.99
N GLN A 105 -13.38 -11.88 -10.96
CA GLN A 105 -12.96 -12.32 -9.63
C GLN A 105 -12.36 -13.73 -9.64
N GLN A 106 -12.89 -14.63 -10.47
CA GLN A 106 -12.42 -16.01 -10.63
C GLN A 106 -11.16 -16.09 -11.50
N LYS A 107 -10.82 -15.02 -12.21
CA LYS A 107 -9.68 -14.94 -13.13
C LYS A 107 -8.46 -14.26 -12.52
N LEU A 108 -8.58 -13.69 -11.32
CA LEU A 108 -7.45 -13.10 -10.59
C LEU A 108 -6.41 -14.18 -10.25
N ASP A 109 -5.14 -13.87 -10.51
CA ASP A 109 -4.02 -14.74 -10.17
C ASP A 109 -3.27 -14.21 -8.95
N TYR A 110 -3.67 -14.67 -7.76
CA TYR A 110 -2.98 -14.31 -6.51
C TYR A 110 -1.53 -14.82 -6.44
N GLY A 111 -1.11 -15.74 -7.32
CA GLY A 111 0.29 -16.18 -7.40
C GLY A 111 1.24 -15.04 -7.80
N LYS A 112 0.72 -14.00 -8.47
CA LYS A 112 1.51 -12.85 -8.94
C LYS A 112 1.73 -11.77 -7.89
N THR A 113 0.88 -11.71 -6.86
CA THR A 113 0.90 -10.66 -5.84
C THR A 113 2.09 -10.81 -4.89
N LEU A 114 2.44 -9.75 -4.18
CA LEU A 114 3.49 -9.74 -3.17
C LEU A 114 2.99 -10.25 -1.83
N ALA A 115 1.92 -9.65 -1.30
CA ALA A 115 1.52 -9.78 0.10
C ALA A 115 0.17 -10.46 0.29
N PHE A 116 -0.80 -10.21 -0.59
CA PHE A 116 -2.20 -10.56 -0.35
C PHE A 116 -2.71 -11.66 -1.28
N GLU A 117 -3.64 -12.47 -0.79
CA GLU A 117 -4.31 -13.53 -1.54
C GLU A 117 -5.79 -13.66 -1.15
N ASN A 118 -6.60 -14.23 -2.05
CA ASN A 118 -8.01 -14.57 -1.82
C ASN A 118 -8.95 -13.40 -1.47
N TYR A 119 -8.53 -12.16 -1.70
CA TYR A 119 -9.35 -10.98 -1.49
C TYR A 119 -10.46 -10.84 -2.55
N LYS A 120 -11.51 -10.11 -2.21
CA LYS A 120 -12.61 -9.78 -3.11
C LYS A 120 -12.55 -8.32 -3.49
N LEU A 121 -12.64 -8.05 -4.79
CA LEU A 121 -12.68 -6.68 -5.29
C LEU A 121 -14.06 -6.06 -5.08
N TYR A 122 -14.07 -4.78 -4.75
CA TYR A 122 -15.26 -3.95 -4.81
C TYR A 122 -15.28 -3.21 -6.14
N THR A 123 -16.31 -3.42 -6.96
CA THR A 123 -16.45 -2.74 -8.26
C THR A 123 -17.27 -1.47 -8.18
N ASP A 124 -17.98 -1.22 -7.06
CA ASP A 124 -18.77 0.01 -6.93
C ASP A 124 -17.83 1.24 -6.98
N PRO A 125 -18.02 2.13 -7.97
CA PRO A 125 -17.21 3.33 -8.13
C PRO A 125 -17.45 4.36 -7.01
N ASN A 126 -18.49 4.16 -6.19
CA ASN A 126 -18.81 5.03 -5.07
C ASN A 126 -18.15 4.59 -3.75
N LEU A 127 -17.59 3.37 -3.71
CA LEU A 127 -16.81 2.89 -2.58
C LEU A 127 -15.36 3.35 -2.71
N TYR A 128 -14.78 3.72 -1.59
CA TYR A 128 -13.39 4.19 -1.56
C TYR A 128 -12.40 3.02 -1.61
N GLU A 129 -12.73 1.89 -1.00
CA GLU A 129 -11.89 0.70 -0.97
C GLU A 129 -11.87 -0.03 -2.31
N PHE A 130 -10.69 -0.57 -2.65
CA PHE A 130 -10.52 -1.41 -3.83
C PHE A 130 -10.95 -2.87 -3.58
N ALA A 131 -10.74 -3.38 -2.37
CA ALA A 131 -10.99 -4.76 -1.99
C ALA A 131 -11.24 -4.90 -0.48
N ASP A 132 -11.62 -6.09 -0.03
CA ASP A 132 -11.77 -6.45 1.39
C ASP A 132 -10.44 -6.63 2.16
N ILE A 133 -9.34 -6.11 1.59
CA ILE A 133 -8.02 -6.04 2.23
C ILE A 133 -8.04 -5.02 3.38
N ASP A 134 -8.59 -3.83 3.17
CA ASP A 134 -8.64 -2.80 4.21
C ASP A 134 -9.65 -3.15 5.31
N ILE A 135 -9.23 -3.07 6.56
CA ILE A 135 -10.05 -3.41 7.73
C ILE A 135 -9.96 -2.35 8.84
N PRO A 136 -11.11 -1.89 9.38
CA PRO A 136 -12.45 -2.01 8.82
C PRO A 136 -12.59 -1.13 7.57
N PRO A 137 -13.48 -1.49 6.63
CA PRO A 137 -13.79 -0.61 5.52
C PRO A 137 -14.56 0.63 6.00
N SER A 138 -14.42 1.74 5.27
CA SER A 138 -15.05 3.04 5.56
C SER A 138 -16.58 3.00 5.62
N PHE A 139 -17.21 2.08 4.90
CA PHE A 139 -18.67 1.90 4.90
C PHE A 139 -19.19 1.04 6.07
N ALA A 140 -18.31 0.39 6.83
CA ALA A 140 -18.64 -0.32 8.06
C ALA A 140 -17.63 0.02 9.16
N PRO A 141 -17.51 1.31 9.52
CA PRO A 141 -16.48 1.75 10.44
C PRO A 141 -16.76 1.21 11.84
N ARG A 142 -15.71 0.80 12.54
CA ARG A 142 -15.79 0.60 13.98
C ARG A 142 -15.70 1.94 14.68
N ILE A 143 -16.28 2.03 15.88
CA ILE A 143 -16.04 3.18 16.75
C ILE A 143 -14.55 3.17 17.11
N ARG A 144 -13.79 4.09 16.50
CA ARG A 144 -12.39 4.34 16.85
C ARG A 144 -12.31 5.66 17.59
N ASP A 145 -11.70 5.62 18.76
CA ASP A 145 -11.28 6.82 19.47
C ASP A 145 -9.77 6.97 19.23
N PRO A 146 -9.31 8.07 18.60
CA PRO A 146 -7.89 8.33 18.35
C PRO A 146 -7.01 8.22 19.61
N GLU A 147 -7.57 8.46 20.79
CA GLU A 147 -6.83 8.34 22.06
C GLU A 147 -6.61 6.88 22.51
N THR A 148 -7.35 5.94 21.90
CA THR A 148 -7.32 4.50 22.21
C THR A 148 -6.93 3.61 21.03
N ASP A 149 -6.73 4.18 19.84
CA ASP A 149 -6.30 3.45 18.65
C ASP A 149 -4.78 3.27 18.68
N TYR A 150 -4.33 2.03 18.87
CA TYR A 150 -2.92 1.67 18.92
C TYR A 150 -2.67 0.32 18.24
N PHE A 151 -1.46 0.16 17.72
CA PHE A 151 -0.94 -1.13 17.27
C PHE A 151 0.40 -1.43 17.96
N ASN A 152 0.72 -2.72 18.04
CA ASN A 152 1.90 -3.25 18.71
C ASN A 152 2.91 -3.68 17.67
N LEU A 153 4.18 -3.39 17.92
CA LEU A 153 5.30 -3.88 17.13
C LEU A 153 5.77 -5.23 17.64
N PHE A 154 6.08 -6.14 16.73
CA PHE A 154 6.71 -7.41 17.07
C PHE A 154 8.20 -7.20 17.38
N GLU A 155 8.68 -7.91 18.40
CA GLU A 155 10.10 -8.00 18.72
C GLU A 155 10.74 -9.16 17.96
N PHE A 156 11.79 -8.86 17.21
CA PHE A 156 12.52 -9.82 16.38
C PHE A 156 13.93 -10.01 16.90
N SER A 157 14.47 -11.22 16.71
CA SER A 157 15.84 -11.52 17.11
C SER A 157 16.83 -10.84 16.16
N ALA A 158 17.62 -9.88 16.64
CA ALA A 158 18.65 -9.22 15.84
C ALA A 158 19.67 -10.20 15.20
N LYS A 159 19.80 -11.40 15.76
CA LYS A 159 20.68 -12.45 15.26
C LYS A 159 20.06 -13.23 14.09
N TYR A 160 18.77 -13.52 14.15
CA TYR A 160 18.10 -14.40 13.19
C TYR A 160 17.28 -13.62 12.15
N ASP A 161 16.72 -12.48 12.54
CA ASP A 161 15.78 -11.67 11.76
C ASP A 161 16.25 -10.20 11.68
N PRO A 162 17.48 -9.93 11.18
CA PRO A 162 18.08 -8.61 11.26
C PRO A 162 17.27 -7.53 10.52
N VAL A 163 16.61 -7.88 9.40
CA VAL A 163 15.81 -6.92 8.63
C VAL A 163 14.54 -6.52 9.40
N PRO A 164 13.64 -7.43 9.81
CA PRO A 164 12.53 -7.09 10.69
C PRO A 164 12.96 -6.32 11.95
N THR A 165 14.05 -6.73 12.63
CA THR A 165 14.56 -6.01 13.80
C THR A 165 14.91 -4.55 13.50
N MET A 166 15.56 -4.26 12.36
CA MET A 166 15.87 -2.87 11.98
C MET A 166 14.61 -2.10 11.58
N LEU A 167 13.68 -2.75 10.88
CA LEU A 167 12.44 -2.13 10.39
C LEU A 167 11.47 -1.80 11.53
N THR A 168 11.43 -2.59 12.61
CA THR A 168 10.62 -2.33 13.80
C THR A 168 11.34 -1.57 14.91
N GLN A 169 12.60 -1.15 14.70
CA GLN A 169 13.38 -0.48 15.72
C GLN A 169 12.75 0.86 16.13
N ASN A 170 12.23 0.92 17.35
CA ASN A 170 11.52 2.08 17.87
C ASN A 170 11.80 2.28 19.37
N HIS A 171 11.50 3.49 19.87
CA HIS A 171 11.66 3.84 21.28
C HIS A 171 10.42 3.49 22.13
N VAL A 172 9.35 3.04 21.47
CA VAL A 172 8.15 2.45 22.06
C VAL A 172 7.77 1.20 21.28
N SER A 173 7.16 0.22 21.94
CA SER A 173 6.62 -1.00 21.29
C SER A 173 5.14 -0.87 20.90
N VAL A 174 4.45 0.15 21.42
CA VAL A 174 3.04 0.45 21.15
C VAL A 174 2.97 1.82 20.49
N VAL A 175 2.40 1.89 19.29
CA VAL A 175 2.37 3.09 18.44
C VAL A 175 0.92 3.50 18.20
N LYS A 176 0.65 4.81 18.22
CA LYS A 176 -0.68 5.35 17.89
C LYS A 176 -1.09 4.94 16.48
N GLY A 177 -2.35 4.52 16.34
CA GLY A 177 -2.97 4.30 15.05
C GLY A 177 -3.20 5.61 14.30
N PHE A 178 -3.33 5.51 12.98
CA PHE A 178 -3.66 6.61 12.08
C PHE A 178 -4.33 6.03 10.84
N MET A 179 -5.21 6.79 10.21
CA MET A 179 -6.01 6.32 9.08
C MET A 179 -5.34 6.62 7.75
N GLY A 180 -5.86 5.99 6.70
CA GLY A 180 -5.49 6.23 5.32
C GLY A 180 -6.55 5.61 4.40
N GLN A 181 -6.33 5.66 3.09
CA GLN A 181 -7.17 4.96 2.11
C GLN A 181 -7.19 3.46 2.34
N THR A 182 -6.01 2.92 2.66
CA THR A 182 -5.87 1.63 3.31
C THR A 182 -5.30 1.90 4.69
N THR A 183 -6.09 1.64 5.73
CA THR A 183 -5.69 1.87 7.11
C THR A 183 -4.96 0.66 7.68
N MET A 184 -5.52 -0.54 7.53
CA MET A 184 -4.93 -1.79 8.03
C MET A 184 -5.35 -2.96 7.16
N PHE A 185 -4.54 -4.02 7.15
CA PHE A 185 -4.74 -5.21 6.35
C PHE A 185 -5.45 -6.30 7.15
N ASN A 186 -6.41 -6.97 6.51
CA ASN A 186 -7.05 -8.16 7.06
C ASN A 186 -6.05 -9.32 7.09
N ARG A 187 -5.72 -9.79 8.31
CA ARG A 187 -4.79 -10.90 8.55
C ARG A 187 -5.08 -12.12 7.68
N ASN A 188 -6.36 -12.46 7.48
CA ASN A 188 -6.77 -13.66 6.78
C ASN A 188 -6.51 -13.62 5.27
N LEU A 189 -6.17 -12.45 4.73
CA LEU A 189 -5.84 -12.24 3.33
C LEU A 189 -4.33 -12.05 3.10
N ILE A 190 -3.51 -12.06 4.16
CA ILE A 190 -2.05 -11.99 4.05
C ILE A 190 -1.48 -13.38 3.78
N LYS A 191 -0.60 -13.49 2.79
CA LYS A 191 0.08 -14.75 2.43
C LYS A 191 0.87 -15.31 3.61
N PRO A 192 0.88 -16.65 3.84
CA PRO A 192 1.53 -17.25 5.02
C PRO A 192 3.02 -16.97 5.20
N HIS A 193 3.74 -16.66 4.12
CA HIS A 193 5.19 -16.40 4.17
C HIS A 193 5.55 -14.93 4.46
N VAL A 194 4.55 -14.05 4.52
CA VAL A 194 4.73 -12.63 4.81
C VAL A 194 4.85 -12.45 6.31
N VAL A 195 5.87 -11.70 6.73
CA VAL A 195 6.16 -11.43 8.13
C VAL A 195 5.29 -10.28 8.61
N ILE A 196 4.50 -10.52 9.65
CA ILE A 196 3.74 -9.48 10.35
C ILE A 196 4.67 -8.80 11.35
N MET A 197 4.85 -7.49 11.20
CA MET A 197 5.74 -6.67 12.02
C MET A 197 4.98 -5.75 12.98
N GLY A 198 3.69 -5.49 12.73
CA GLY A 198 2.85 -4.79 13.69
C GLY A 198 1.35 -4.96 13.45
N GLU A 199 0.59 -5.04 14.55
CA GLU A 199 -0.83 -5.39 14.55
C GLU A 199 -1.59 -4.83 15.76
N VAL A 200 -2.92 -4.81 15.68
CA VAL A 200 -3.77 -4.59 16.85
C VAL A 200 -3.96 -5.92 17.57
N SER A 201 -3.36 -6.05 18.76
CA SER A 201 -3.32 -7.29 19.54
C SER A 201 -4.70 -7.89 19.76
N GLY A 202 -4.84 -9.20 19.52
CA GLY A 202 -6.10 -9.92 19.71
C GLY A 202 -7.14 -9.70 18.61
N THR A 203 -6.74 -9.12 17.47
CA THR A 203 -7.60 -8.90 16.30
C THR A 203 -6.94 -9.41 15.02
N ASP A 204 -7.69 -9.32 13.92
CA ASP A 204 -7.19 -9.58 12.56
C ASP A 204 -6.70 -8.31 11.84
N GLU A 205 -6.52 -7.20 12.57
CA GLU A 205 -6.09 -5.91 12.00
C GLU A 205 -4.56 -5.81 12.05
N VAL A 206 -3.92 -5.92 10.88
CA VAL A 206 -2.46 -5.87 10.72
C VAL A 206 -2.07 -4.56 10.05
N ARG A 207 -1.05 -3.86 10.54
CA ARG A 207 -0.67 -2.56 9.98
C ARG A 207 0.64 -2.59 9.22
N TYR A 208 1.57 -3.45 9.61
CA TYR A 208 2.95 -3.37 9.13
C TYR A 208 3.45 -4.77 8.80
N ILE A 209 3.82 -4.99 7.54
CA ILE A 209 4.21 -6.31 7.03
C ILE A 209 5.44 -6.22 6.12
N HIS A 210 6.23 -7.29 6.09
CA HIS A 210 7.45 -7.40 5.29
C HIS A 210 7.53 -8.75 4.60
N GLY A 211 8.04 -8.79 3.38
CA GLY A 211 8.21 -10.02 2.64
C GLY A 211 9.39 -9.98 1.67
N ASN A 212 9.73 -11.16 1.16
CA ASN A 212 10.78 -11.35 0.18
C ASN A 212 10.16 -11.83 -1.14
N LEU A 213 10.69 -11.36 -2.26
CA LEU A 213 10.41 -11.93 -3.57
C LEU A 213 11.72 -12.04 -4.35
N GLY A 214 12.04 -13.25 -4.83
CA GLY A 214 13.30 -13.51 -5.53
C GLY A 214 14.50 -13.10 -4.68
N LYS A 215 15.25 -12.10 -5.13
CA LYS A 215 16.45 -11.58 -4.45
C LYS A 215 16.20 -10.31 -3.65
N GLY A 216 15.03 -9.69 -3.78
CA GLY A 216 14.69 -8.43 -3.13
C GLY A 216 13.59 -8.58 -2.11
N THR A 217 13.16 -7.44 -1.59
CA THR A 217 12.24 -7.39 -0.46
C THR A 217 11.22 -6.26 -0.63
N PHE A 218 10.09 -6.38 0.05
CA PHE A 218 9.07 -5.35 0.09
C PHE A 218 8.58 -5.14 1.52
N THR A 219 8.15 -3.93 1.83
CA THR A 219 7.51 -3.58 3.09
C THR A 219 6.25 -2.79 2.82
N PHE A 220 5.12 -3.22 3.37
CA PHE A 220 3.83 -2.53 3.29
C PHE A 220 3.44 -1.99 4.66
N TYR A 221 3.00 -0.74 4.72
CA TYR A 221 2.62 -0.07 5.96
C TYR A 221 1.33 0.74 5.78
N GLY A 222 0.28 0.32 6.47
CA GLY A 222 -1.06 0.90 6.39
C GLY A 222 -1.19 2.23 7.14
N GLY A 223 -2.05 3.09 6.62
CA GLY A 223 -2.28 4.46 7.06
C GLY A 223 -1.51 5.50 6.23
N HIS A 224 -1.88 6.77 6.40
CA HIS A 224 -1.35 7.89 5.63
C HIS A 224 -0.31 8.72 6.41
N ASP A 225 -0.74 9.44 7.45
CA ASP A 225 0.12 10.31 8.26
C ASP A 225 0.10 9.89 9.74
N PRO A 226 1.22 9.45 10.32
CA PRO A 226 1.25 9.01 11.71
C PRO A 226 0.96 10.09 12.77
N GLU A 227 1.02 11.37 12.40
CA GLU A 227 0.80 12.49 13.33
C GLU A 227 -0.44 13.33 12.97
N ASP A 228 -1.21 12.87 11.98
CA ASP A 228 -2.54 13.39 11.64
C ASP A 228 -3.50 12.21 11.43
N TYR A 229 -4.36 11.97 12.42
CA TYR A 229 -5.13 10.74 12.53
C TYR A 229 -6.01 10.43 11.31
N THR A 230 -6.60 11.44 10.65
CA THR A 230 -7.53 11.23 9.52
C THR A 230 -7.06 11.86 8.21
N HIS A 231 -6.21 12.89 8.26
CA HIS A 231 -5.68 13.68 7.15
C HIS A 231 -6.48 13.59 5.83
N ALA A 232 -7.45 14.49 5.67
CA ALA A 232 -8.34 14.55 4.52
C ALA A 232 -7.73 15.33 3.35
N VAL A 233 -8.27 15.13 2.14
CA VAL A 233 -7.89 15.91 0.96
C VAL A 233 -8.17 17.40 1.20
N GLY A 234 -7.12 18.20 1.17
CA GLY A 234 -7.17 19.65 1.39
C GLY A 234 -6.76 20.09 2.80
N ASP A 235 -6.51 19.15 3.72
CA ASP A 235 -5.95 19.46 5.03
C ASP A 235 -4.53 20.05 4.89
N PRO A 236 -4.12 20.95 5.80
CA PRO A 236 -2.78 21.52 5.78
C PRO A 236 -1.74 20.43 6.03
N PRO A 237 -0.53 20.55 5.44
CA PRO A 237 0.52 19.57 5.68
C PRO A 237 0.94 19.55 7.15
N THR A 238 1.23 18.36 7.67
CA THR A 238 1.74 18.17 9.03
C THR A 238 3.04 18.92 9.25
N GLN A 239 3.12 19.68 10.34
CA GLN A 239 4.31 20.44 10.70
C GLN A 239 5.33 19.54 11.41
N LEU A 240 6.18 18.86 10.63
CA LEU A 240 7.15 17.88 11.13
C LEU A 240 8.04 18.38 12.29
N GLU A 241 8.32 19.68 12.37
CA GLU A 241 9.10 20.27 13.47
C GLU A 241 8.47 20.06 14.85
N LEU A 242 7.15 19.86 14.93
CA LEU A 242 6.40 19.58 16.16
C LEU A 242 6.48 18.11 16.58
N HIS A 243 6.95 17.21 15.70
CA HIS A 243 6.87 15.75 15.88
C HIS A 243 8.24 15.06 15.78
N LYS A 244 9.30 15.71 16.30
CA LYS A 244 10.70 15.23 16.20
C LYS A 244 10.95 13.82 16.74
N ASN A 245 10.12 13.36 17.67
CA ASN A 245 10.21 12.04 18.29
C ASN A 245 9.02 11.14 17.95
N SER A 246 8.31 11.40 16.85
CA SER A 246 7.19 10.56 16.42
C SER A 246 7.60 9.09 16.28
N PRO A 247 6.96 8.15 17.00
CA PRO A 247 7.16 6.73 16.78
C PRO A 247 6.73 6.29 15.39
N GLY A 248 5.64 6.86 14.86
CA GLY A 248 5.11 6.48 13.55
C GLY A 248 6.02 6.91 12.40
N TYR A 249 6.48 8.16 12.38
CA TYR A 249 7.47 8.60 11.39
C TYR A 249 8.79 7.86 11.51
N ARG A 250 9.19 7.42 12.71
CA ARG A 250 10.39 6.59 12.87
C ARG A 250 10.29 5.29 12.07
N LEU A 251 9.13 4.63 12.02
CA LEU A 251 8.94 3.41 11.23
C LEU A 251 9.06 3.68 9.72
N ILE A 252 8.53 4.81 9.25
CA ILE A 252 8.69 5.26 7.85
C ILE A 252 10.18 5.50 7.55
N LEU A 253 10.88 6.23 8.44
CA LEU A 253 12.31 6.51 8.30
C LEU A 253 13.16 5.25 8.35
N ASN A 254 12.81 4.25 9.16
CA ASN A 254 13.50 2.96 9.18
C ASN A 254 13.49 2.33 7.78
N ASN A 255 12.38 2.40 7.05
CA ASN A 255 12.29 1.90 5.67
C ASN A 255 13.08 2.76 4.67
N ILE A 256 13.00 4.08 4.77
CA ILE A 256 13.71 4.99 3.85
C ILE A 256 15.23 4.90 4.03
N LEU A 257 15.71 4.72 5.26
CA LEU A 257 17.13 4.68 5.59
C LEU A 257 17.72 3.26 5.54
N PHE A 258 16.89 2.22 5.57
CA PHE A 258 17.33 0.82 5.49
C PHE A 258 18.16 0.51 4.23
N PRO A 259 17.75 0.91 3.01
CA PRO A 259 18.56 0.72 1.80
C PRO A 259 19.90 1.45 1.83
N ALA A 260 19.97 2.58 2.56
CA ALA A 260 21.19 3.36 2.69
C ALA A 260 22.22 2.72 3.63
N ALA A 261 21.85 1.68 4.39
CA ALA A 261 22.74 0.95 5.28
C ALA A 261 23.76 0.10 4.46
N LYS A 262 24.86 0.73 4.04
CA LYS A 262 25.97 0.02 3.39
C LYS A 262 26.55 -1.01 4.35
N LYS A 263 26.62 -2.28 3.93
CA LYS A 263 27.42 -3.29 4.63
C LYS A 263 28.88 -2.80 4.67
N LYS A 264 29.41 -2.53 5.87
CA LYS A 264 30.86 -2.39 6.02
C LYS A 264 31.50 -3.69 5.54
N LYS A 265 32.38 -3.61 4.54
CA LYS A 265 33.23 -4.75 4.18
C LYS A 265 34.04 -5.09 5.43
N LEU A 266 33.86 -6.32 5.93
CA LEU A 266 34.73 -6.85 6.98
C LEU A 266 36.16 -6.78 6.45
N LYS A 267 37.08 -6.19 7.20
CA LYS A 267 38.50 -6.25 6.87
C LYS A 267 38.91 -7.71 7.05
N THR A 268 39.26 -8.36 5.95
CA THR A 268 40.08 -9.58 5.94
C THR A 268 41.51 -9.24 6.28
#